data_AF-A0A699V9T3-F1
#
_entry.id   AF-A0A699V9T3-F1
#
_cell.length_a   1.000
_cell.length_b   1.000
_cell.length_c   1.000
_cell.angle_alpha   90.00
_cell.angle_beta   90.00
_cell.angle_gamma   90.00
#
_symmetry.space_group_name_H-M   'P 1'
#
loop_
_entity.id
_entity.type
_entity.pdbx_description
1 polymer ?
#
loop_
_entity_poly.entity_id
_entity_poly.type
_entity_poly.pdbx_seq_one_letter_code
_entity_poly.pdbx_strand_id
1 'polypeptide(L)' 'PLDIPVWKWDEISMDFVTGLPRTQRKHDAIWVVMDRLTKSAHFLPIRKDYSVRERVIEGPKMIEVTNEKVAVAK' A
#
# COMPACT_ATOMS: atom_id res chain seq x y z
N PRO A 1 -23.18 3.47 11.76
CA PRO A 1 -22.32 4.17 10.77
C PRO A 1 -20.87 4.15 11.28
N LEU A 2 -19.86 4.01 10.42
CA LEU A 2 -18.46 4.16 10.84
C LEU A 2 -18.15 5.65 11.04
N ASP A 3 -17.47 5.99 12.14
CA ASP A 3 -17.06 7.37 12.44
C ASP A 3 -16.21 7.95 11.31
N ILE A 4 -16.25 9.26 11.08
CA ILE A 4 -15.48 9.90 10.00
C ILE A 4 -14.07 10.17 10.54
N PRO A 5 -12.99 9.80 9.82
CA PRO A 5 -11.64 10.04 10.29
C PRO A 5 -11.37 11.54 10.29
N VAL A 6 -10.68 12.05 11.31
CA VAL A 6 -10.45 13.49 11.45
C VAL A 6 -9.19 13.93 10.68
N TRP A 7 -8.26 13.00 10.46
CA TRP A 7 -6.97 13.29 9.85
C TRP A 7 -6.63 12.37 8.67
N LYS A 8 -5.74 12.83 7.80
CA LYS A 8 -5.23 12.02 6.69
C LYS A 8 -4.46 10.83 7.26
N TRP A 9 -4.71 9.63 6.74
CA TRP A 9 -4.10 8.36 7.16
C TRP A 9 -4.50 7.84 8.54
N ASP A 10 -5.50 8.47 9.17
CA ASP A 10 -6.06 8.04 10.46
C ASP A 10 -6.79 6.69 10.32
N GLU A 11 -7.45 6.50 9.18
CA GLU A 11 -8.05 5.22 8.82
C GLU A 11 -7.74 4.87 7.36
N ILE A 12 -7.11 3.70 7.20
CA ILE A 12 -6.67 3.17 5.91
C ILE A 12 -7.33 1.82 5.64
N SER A 13 -7.75 1.63 4.39
CA SER A 13 -8.14 0.31 3.88
C SER A 13 -7.00 -0.25 3.05
N MET A 14 -6.71 -1.54 3.21
CA MET A 14 -5.68 -2.24 2.45
C MET A 14 -6.29 -3.43 1.71
N ASP A 15 -5.85 -3.66 0.48
CA ASP A 15 -6.27 -4.81 -0.32
C ASP A 15 -5.17 -5.27 -1.29
N PHE A 16 -5.29 -6.48 -1.82
CA PHE A 16 -4.36 -7.05 -2.78
C PHE A 16 -5.09 -7.55 -4.04
N VAL A 17 -4.65 -7.05 -5.20
CA VAL A 17 -5.02 -7.61 -6.49
C VAL A 17 -3.93 -8.59 -6.91
N THR A 18 -4.27 -9.88 -7.03
CA THR A 18 -3.32 -10.95 -7.37
C THR A 18 -3.74 -11.66 -8.67
N GLY A 19 -2.87 -12.55 -9.18
CA GLY A 19 -3.16 -13.30 -10.41
C GLY A 19 -2.92 -12.49 -11.70
N LEU A 20 -2.15 -11.41 -11.60
CA LEU A 20 -1.80 -10.58 -12.76
C LEU A 20 -0.69 -11.24 -13.60
N PRO A 21 -0.64 -10.98 -14.92
CA PRO A 21 0.52 -11.34 -15.72
C PRO A 21 1.81 -10.78 -15.11
N ARG A 22 2.83 -11.62 -15.02
CA ARG A 22 4.10 -11.23 -14.39
C ARG A 22 4.83 -10.21 -15.25
N THR A 23 5.19 -9.07 -14.66
CA THR A 23 6.01 -8.03 -15.30
C THR A 23 7.47 -8.48 -15.46
N GLN A 24 8.27 -7.77 -16.28
CA GLN A 24 9.72 -8.02 -16.41
C GLN A 24 10.46 -7.88 -15.07
N ARG A 25 10.01 -6.96 -14.21
CA ARG A 25 10.53 -6.76 -12.84
C ARG A 25 9.98 -7.79 -11.84
N LYS A 26 9.33 -8.84 -12.31
CA LYS A 26 8.82 -9.99 -11.54
C LYS A 26 7.63 -9.71 -10.61
N HIS A 27 7.00 -8.55 -10.69
CA HIS A 27 5.74 -8.25 -9.97
C HIS A 27 4.55 -8.94 -10.65
N ASP A 28 3.70 -9.56 -9.86
CA ASP A 28 2.51 -10.32 -10.27
C ASP A 28 1.27 -10.03 -9.39
N ALA A 29 1.38 -9.00 -8.55
CA ALA A 29 0.31 -8.50 -7.70
C ALA A 29 0.44 -6.99 -7.47
N ILE A 30 -0.64 -6.36 -7.03
CA ILE A 30 -0.71 -4.95 -6.65
C ILE A 30 -1.24 -4.86 -5.23
N TRP A 31 -0.54 -4.13 -4.37
CA TRP A 31 -1.03 -3.73 -3.06
C TRP A 31 -1.72 -2.37 -3.19
N VAL A 32 -2.99 -2.32 -2.82
CA VAL A 32 -3.81 -1.12 -2.80
C VAL A 32 -3.88 -0.59 -1.37
N VAL A 33 -3.54 0.68 -1.17
CA VAL A 33 -3.72 1.40 0.09
C VAL A 33 -4.65 2.57 -0.17
N MET A 34 -5.79 2.60 0.51
CA MET A 34 -6.80 3.64 0.35
C MET A 34 -6.96 4.43 1.64
N ASP A 35 -6.83 5.75 1.55
CA ASP A 35 -7.13 6.65 2.66
C ASP A 35 -8.64 6.94 2.68
N ARG A 36 -9.32 6.58 3.77
CA ARG A 36 -10.79 6.65 3.83
C ARG A 36 -11.31 8.09 3.82
N LEU A 37 -10.52 9.04 4.36
CA LEU A 37 -10.89 10.45 4.44
C LEU A 37 -10.80 11.14 3.07
N THR A 38 -9.64 11.06 2.41
CA THR A 38 -9.43 11.73 1.11
C THR A 38 -9.94 10.92 -0.08
N LYS A 39 -10.30 9.64 0.13
CA LYS A 39 -10.63 8.68 -0.93
C LYS A 39 -9.51 8.48 -1.97
N SER A 40 -8.27 8.84 -1.60
CA SER A 40 -7.10 8.64 -2.46
C SER A 40 -6.62 7.19 -2.36
N ALA A 41 -6.24 6.59 -3.49
CA ALA A 41 -5.69 5.25 -3.55
C ALA A 41 -4.24 5.27 -4.06
N HIS A 42 -3.39 4.48 -3.42
CA HIS A 42 -2.01 4.25 -3.80
C HIS A 42 -1.84 2.79 -4.24
N PHE A 43 -1.24 2.60 -5.42
CA PHE A 43 -1.02 1.28 -6.02
C PHE A 43 0.48 0.96 -6.00
N LEU A 44 0.84 -0.09 -5.29
CA LEU A 44 2.22 -0.54 -5.16
C LEU A 44 2.37 -1.89 -5.88
N PRO A 45 3.19 -1.99 -6.93
CA PRO A 45 3.47 -3.28 -7.54
C PRO A 45 4.26 -4.14 -6.55
N ILE A 46 3.81 -5.37 -6.33
CA ILE A 46 4.44 -6.32 -5.42
C ILE A 46 4.61 -7.68 -6.10
N ARG A 47 5.40 -8.55 -5.47
CA ARG A 47 5.45 -9.97 -5.81
C ARG A 47 4.62 -10.73 -4.79
N LYS A 48 3.80 -11.66 -5.23
CA LYS A 48 2.98 -12.50 -4.32
C LYS A 48 3.82 -13.34 -3.35
N ASP A 49 5.08 -13.60 -3.70
CA ASP A 49 6.04 -14.40 -2.92
C ASP A 49 6.83 -13.57 -1.90
N TYR A 50 6.51 -12.29 -1.73
CA TYR A 50 7.18 -11.45 -0.75
C TYR A 50 6.77 -11.86 0.68
N SER A 51 7.65 -12.56 1.38
CA SER A 51 7.49 -12.84 2.81
C SER A 51 7.41 -11.52 3.57
N VAL A 52 6.24 -11.20 4.13
CA VAL A 52 6.10 -10.06 5.05
C VAL A 52 6.82 -10.45 6.34
N ARG A 53 8.00 -9.88 6.58
CA ARG A 53 8.56 -9.88 7.93
C ARG A 53 7.69 -8.94 8.74
N GLU A 54 7.08 -9.44 9.81
CA GLU A 54 6.28 -8.62 10.72
C GLU A 54 7.10 -7.40 11.13
N ARG A 55 6.66 -6.24 10.66
CA ARG A 55 7.18 -4.93 11.03
C ARG A 55 5.97 -4.11 11.35
N VAL A 56 5.77 -3.81 12.62
CA VAL A 56 4.87 -2.74 13.02
C VAL A 56 5.49 -1.45 12.51
N ILE A 57 4.81 -0.81 11.55
CA ILE A 57 5.25 0.47 10.98
C ILE A 57 4.24 1.51 11.44
N GLU A 58 4.71 2.45 12.26
CA GLU A 58 3.90 3.59 12.68
C GLU A 58 3.45 4.41 11.46
N GLY A 59 2.25 5.00 11.50
CA GLY A 59 1.65 5.75 10.39
C GLY A 59 2.60 6.73 9.66
N PRO A 60 3.38 7.58 10.38
CA PRO A 60 4.35 8.47 9.75
C PRO A 60 5.45 7.73 8.96
N LYS A 61 5.91 6.60 9.50
CA LYS A 61 6.94 5.76 8.89
C LYS A 61 6.37 4.95 7.72
N MET A 62 5.08 4.64 7.73
CA MET A 62 4.40 3.99 6.61
C MET A 62 4.37 4.91 5.38
N ILE A 63 4.20 6.22 5.58
CA ILE A 63 4.26 7.22 4.52
C ILE A 63 5.69 7.30 3.93
N GLU A 64 6.71 7.33 4.78
CA GLU A 64 8.11 7.36 4.33
C GLU A 64 8.47 6.10 3.52
N VAL A 65 8.16 4.90 4.05
CA VAL A 65 8.42 3.63 3.36
C VAL A 65 7.65 3.54 2.05
N THR A 66 6.42 4.05 2.01
CA THR A 66 5.61 4.08 0.78
C THR A 66 6.23 5.03 -0.24
N ASN A 67 6.62 6.23 0.16
CA ASN A 67 7.24 7.22 -0.72
C ASN A 67 8.60 6.75 -1.25
N GLU A 68 9.43 6.13 -0.40
CA GLU A 68 10.71 5.56 -0.81
C GLU A 68 10.51 4.44 -1.84
N LYS A 69 9.57 3.52 -1.60
CA LYS A 69 9.26 2.45 -2.57
C LYS A 69 8.67 2.99 -3.88
N VAL A 70 7.86 4.04 -3.83
CA VAL A 70 7.34 4.73 -5.03
C VAL A 70 8.47 5.44 -5.78
N ALA A 71 9.42 6.05 -5.09
CA ALA A 71 10.57 6.71 -5.70
C ALA A 71 11.52 5.71 -6.39
N VAL A 72 11.77 4.55 -5.77
CA VAL A 72 12.58 3.46 -6.35
C VAL A 72 11.88 2.80 -7.56
N ALA A 73 10.55 2.86 -7.62
CA ALA A 73 9.80 2.28 -8.73
C ALA A 73 9.79 3.16 -10.00
N LYS A 74 9.99 4.48 -9.86
CA LYS A 74 10.13 5.43 -10.97
C LYS A 74 11.52 5.34 -11.61
#